data_AF-A0A444ZD19-F1
#
_entry.id   AF-A0A444ZD19-F1
#
_cell.length_a   1.000
_cell.length_b   1.000
_cell.length_c   1.000
_cell.angle_alpha   90.00
_cell.angle_beta   90.00
_cell.angle_gamma   90.00
#
_symmetry.space_group_name_H-M   'P 1'
#
loop_
_entity.id
_entity.type
_entity.pdbx_description
1 polymer ?
#
loop_
_entity_poly.entity_id
_entity_poly.type
_entity_poly.pdbx_seq_one_letter_code
_entity_poly.pdbx_strand_id
1 'polypeptide(L)'
;MRTHHCLIIILIAPLSAFFAVADPWSGSATLIFKVDLDVDSPKVIMIAKFAVDEQNKRSNTNLNLMRVVSCTEDFHLIGGLFFLELLADNGIQINKYTAMVLERPNFRFTLRPLEYELTSFELAPYPLQ
;
A
#
# COMPACT_ATOMS: atom_id res chain seq x y z
N MET A 1 20.83 -12.31 76.56
CA MET A 1 21.86 -13.30 76.19
C MET A 1 21.23 -14.20 75.12
N ARG A 2 21.24 -13.82 73.84
CA ARG A 2 22.27 -14.06 72.80
C ARG A 2 22.75 -15.52 72.78
N THR A 3 22.31 -16.27 71.76
CA THR A 3 23.06 -17.29 70.98
C THR A 3 22.14 -17.82 69.86
N HIS A 4 22.35 -17.38 68.61
CA HIS A 4 23.00 -18.12 67.50
C HIS A 4 21.97 -18.78 66.57
N HIS A 5 21.76 -18.19 65.39
CA HIS A 5 22.29 -18.67 64.10
C HIS A 5 21.59 -19.93 63.60
N CYS A 6 20.54 -19.74 62.80
CA CYS A 6 20.30 -20.64 61.68
C CYS A 6 20.13 -19.78 60.43
N LEU A 7 21.21 -19.80 59.65
CA LEU A 7 21.40 -19.19 58.35
C LEU A 7 20.43 -19.89 57.37
N ILE A 8 19.24 -19.33 57.16
CA ILE A 8 18.42 -19.70 56.00
C ILE A 8 18.67 -18.61 54.97
N ILE A 9 19.60 -18.92 54.08
CA ILE A 9 19.88 -18.18 52.86
C ILE A 9 18.57 -18.24 52.05
N ILE A 10 17.79 -17.16 52.09
CA ILE A 10 16.66 -16.98 51.17
C ILE A 10 17.29 -16.71 49.81
N LEU A 11 17.49 -17.80 49.07
CA LEU A 11 17.92 -17.79 47.68
C LEU A 11 16.72 -17.32 46.86
N ILE A 12 16.51 -16.00 46.84
CA ILE A 12 15.58 -15.36 45.91
C ILE A 12 16.23 -15.52 44.53
N ALA A 13 15.92 -16.61 43.85
CA ALA A 13 16.19 -16.72 42.42
C ALA A 13 15.47 -15.53 41.76
N PRO A 14 16.17 -14.64 41.05
CA PRO A 14 15.50 -13.58 40.32
C PRO A 14 14.56 -14.26 39.33
N LEU A 15 13.28 -13.94 39.50
CA LEU A 15 12.17 -14.25 38.60
C LEU A 15 12.67 -14.00 37.18
N SER A 16 13.11 -15.06 36.50
CA SER A 16 13.59 -14.98 35.13
C SER A 16 12.42 -14.42 34.35
N ALA A 17 12.59 -13.22 33.82
CA ALA A 17 11.65 -12.60 32.92
C ALA A 17 11.29 -13.66 31.87
N PHE A 18 10.04 -14.12 31.90
CA PHE A 18 9.45 -14.70 30.72
C PHE A 18 9.51 -13.58 29.69
N PHE A 19 10.55 -13.59 28.86
CA PHE A 19 10.39 -13.10 27.52
C PHE A 19 9.33 -14.02 26.93
N ALA A 20 8.07 -13.62 27.03
CA ALA A 20 7.09 -14.05 26.07
C ALA A 20 7.67 -13.61 24.73
N VAL A 21 8.32 -14.55 24.05
CA VAL A 21 8.44 -14.47 22.60
C VAL A 21 6.99 -14.28 22.18
N ALA A 22 6.67 -13.09 21.67
CA ALA A 22 5.42 -12.91 20.98
C ALA A 22 5.50 -13.86 19.78
N ASP A 23 4.94 -15.05 19.94
CA ASP A 23 4.65 -15.92 18.81
C ASP A 23 3.80 -15.07 17.85
N PRO A 24 4.16 -14.92 16.57
CA PRO A 24 3.38 -14.15 15.59
C PRO A 24 2.01 -14.79 15.25
N TRP A 25 1.42 -15.53 16.19
CA TRP A 25 0.13 -16.19 16.07
C TRP A 25 -0.93 -15.50 16.94
N SER A 26 -1.07 -14.19 16.77
CA SER A 26 -2.39 -13.56 16.88
C SER A 26 -2.75 -13.04 15.49
N GLY A 27 -3.15 -13.97 14.63
CA GLY A 27 -3.62 -13.69 13.27
C GLY A 27 -4.94 -12.91 13.30
N SER A 28 -4.87 -11.62 13.65
CA SER A 28 -5.74 -10.61 13.08
C SER A 28 -4.93 -9.88 11.99
N ALA A 29 -4.35 -10.66 11.08
CA ALA A 29 -3.80 -10.13 9.85
C ALA A 29 -4.98 -9.72 8.98
N THR A 30 -5.20 -8.42 8.80
CA THR A 30 -6.01 -7.93 7.69
C THR A 30 -5.42 -8.57 6.43
N LEU A 31 -6.17 -9.44 5.77
CA LEU A 31 -5.72 -10.18 4.58
C LEU A 31 -5.63 -9.22 3.38
N ILE A 32 -4.67 -8.28 3.44
CA ILE A 32 -4.32 -7.44 2.30
C ILE A 32 -3.46 -8.30 1.39
N PHE A 33 -4.07 -8.83 0.32
CA PHE A 33 -3.36 -9.48 -0.75
C PHE A 33 -2.95 -8.43 -1.76
N LYS A 34 -1.63 -8.24 -1.91
CA LYS A 34 -1.03 -7.41 -2.95
C LYS A 34 -0.71 -8.26 -4.16
N VAL A 35 -1.20 -7.85 -5.32
CA VAL A 35 -1.03 -8.58 -6.59
C VAL A 35 -0.34 -7.67 -7.61
N ASP A 36 0.76 -8.14 -8.18
CA ASP A 36 1.37 -7.51 -9.36
C ASP A 36 0.51 -7.80 -10.58
N LEU A 37 0.10 -6.74 -11.29
CA LEU A 37 -0.74 -6.85 -12.48
C LEU A 37 0.10 -6.72 -13.75
N ASP A 38 -0.37 -7.37 -14.81
CA ASP A 38 0.17 -7.16 -16.15
C ASP A 38 -0.09 -5.72 -16.61
N VAL A 39 0.99 -4.98 -16.81
CA VAL A 39 0.99 -3.56 -17.20
C VAL A 39 0.41 -3.34 -18.59
N ASP A 40 0.45 -4.36 -19.44
CA ASP A 40 -0.11 -4.32 -20.79
C ASP A 40 -1.58 -4.77 -20.82
N SER A 41 -2.14 -5.17 -19.67
CA SER A 41 -3.54 -5.56 -19.60
C SER A 41 -4.48 -4.37 -19.89
N PRO A 42 -5.59 -4.58 -20.61
CA PRO A 42 -6.55 -3.51 -20.92
C PRO A 42 -7.07 -2.77 -19.68
N LYS A 43 -7.24 -3.47 -18.55
CA LYS A 43 -7.68 -2.87 -17.27
C LYS A 43 -6.65 -1.88 -16.74
N VAL A 44 -5.37 -2.29 -16.67
CA VAL A 44 -4.29 -1.43 -16.16
C VAL A 44 -4.07 -0.21 -17.05
N ILE A 45 -4.08 -0.38 -18.38
CA ILE A 45 -3.95 0.73 -19.33
C ILE A 45 -5.08 1.74 -19.16
N MET A 46 -6.32 1.27 -19.01
CA MET A 46 -7.49 2.13 -18.76
C MET A 46 -7.35 2.92 -17.45
N ILE A 47 -6.94 2.26 -16.36
CA ILE A 47 -6.74 2.91 -15.05
C ILE A 47 -5.63 3.96 -15.12
N ALA A 48 -4.52 3.65 -15.80
CA ALA A 48 -3.42 4.60 -15.98
C ALA A 48 -3.84 5.84 -16.79
N LYS A 49 -4.61 5.66 -17.87
CA LYS A 49 -5.17 6.77 -18.65
C LYS A 49 -6.10 7.63 -17.79
N PHE A 50 -6.99 6.99 -17.04
CA PHE A 50 -7.87 7.66 -16.09
C PHE A 50 -7.07 8.51 -15.09
N ALA A 51 -6.01 7.97 -14.51
CA ALA A 51 -5.18 8.71 -13.55
C ALA A 51 -4.55 9.97 -14.14
N VAL A 52 -3.99 9.87 -15.36
CA VAL A 52 -3.40 11.02 -16.06
C VAL A 52 -4.45 12.05 -16.45
N ASP A 53 -5.60 11.61 -16.97
CA ASP A 53 -6.70 12.51 -17.36
C ASP A 53 -7.27 13.26 -16.16
N GLU A 54 -7.49 12.58 -15.03
CA GLU A 54 -7.97 13.21 -13.80
C GLU A 54 -6.94 14.17 -13.22
N GLN A 55 -5.65 13.84 -13.28
CA GLN A 55 -4.59 14.76 -12.87
C GLN A 55 -4.58 16.02 -13.75
N ASN A 56 -4.70 15.87 -15.07
CA ASN A 56 -4.78 16.99 -16.01
C ASN A 56 -5.96 17.90 -15.70
N LYS A 57 -7.13 17.34 -15.38
CA LYS A 57 -8.30 18.11 -14.96
C LYS A 57 -8.06 18.84 -13.63
N ARG A 58 -7.52 18.16 -12.61
CA ARG A 58 -7.34 18.70 -11.25
C ARG A 58 -6.30 19.81 -11.18
N SER A 59 -5.20 19.66 -11.89
CA SER A 59 -4.05 20.57 -11.81
C SER A 59 -3.90 21.45 -13.05
N ASN A 60 -4.86 21.41 -13.99
CA ASN A 60 -4.82 22.13 -15.26
C ASN A 60 -3.49 21.90 -16.02
N THR A 61 -3.05 20.65 -16.05
CA THR A 61 -1.84 20.19 -16.75
C THR A 61 -2.20 19.52 -18.08
N ASN A 62 -1.19 19.21 -18.90
CA ASN A 62 -1.35 18.47 -20.15
C ASN A 62 -0.31 17.34 -20.27
N LEU A 63 -0.33 16.43 -19.29
CA LEU A 63 0.50 15.25 -19.27
C LEU A 63 -0.02 14.23 -20.29
N ASN A 64 0.87 13.62 -21.06
CA ASN A 64 0.57 12.52 -21.97
C ASN A 64 1.15 11.22 -21.44
N LEU A 65 0.31 10.20 -21.23
CA LEU A 65 0.75 8.89 -20.76
C LEU A 65 1.62 8.21 -21.82
N MET A 66 2.89 7.95 -21.49
CA MET A 66 3.82 7.25 -22.38
C MET A 66 3.74 5.75 -22.19
N ARG A 67 3.86 5.27 -20.94
CA ARG A 67 3.72 3.86 -20.59
C ARG A 67 3.49 3.67 -19.10
N VAL A 68 2.92 2.51 -18.75
CA VAL A 68 2.93 2.00 -17.38
C VAL A 68 4.25 1.26 -17.13
N VAL A 69 4.85 1.49 -15.98
CA VAL A 69 6.11 0.86 -15.52
C VAL A 69 5.80 -0.32 -14.61
N SER A 70 4.90 -0.12 -13.66
CA SER A 70 4.42 -1.17 -12.76
C SER A 70 3.00 -0.85 -12.31
N CYS A 71 2.25 -1.90 -11.96
CA CYS A 71 0.94 -1.76 -11.35
C CYS A 71 0.74 -2.86 -10.31
N THR A 72 0.39 -2.48 -9.10
CA THR A 72 -0.02 -3.43 -8.05
C THR A 72 -1.43 -3.10 -7.60
N GLU A 73 -2.22 -4.13 -7.34
CA GLU A 73 -3.56 -4.01 -6.74
C GLU A 73 -3.55 -4.59 -5.33
N ASP A 74 -3.96 -3.78 -4.37
CA ASP A 74 -4.32 -4.26 -3.04
C ASP A 74 -5.81 -4.61 -3.08
N PHE A 75 -6.13 -5.90 -2.91
CA PHE A 75 -7.51 -6.37 -2.88
C PHE A 75 -8.13 -6.10 -1.50
N HIS A 76 -9.18 -5.29 -1.48
CA HIS A 76 -10.03 -5.09 -0.31
C HIS A 76 -11.40 -5.73 -0.55
N LEU A 77 -12.08 -6.18 0.51
CA LEU A 77 -13.45 -6.75 0.44
C LEU A 77 -14.48 -5.79 -0.19
N ILE A 78 -14.11 -4.52 -0.33
CA ILE A 78 -14.95 -3.40 -0.76
C ILE A 78 -14.36 -2.68 -1.98
N GLY A 79 -13.49 -3.29 -2.78
CA GLY A 79 -12.93 -2.66 -3.99
C GLY A 79 -11.44 -2.90 -4.17
N GLY A 80 -10.90 -2.42 -5.29
CA GLY A 80 -9.47 -2.52 -5.63
C GLY A 80 -8.76 -1.20 -5.39
N LEU A 81 -7.58 -1.23 -4.78
CA LEU A 81 -6.69 -0.08 -4.69
C LEU A 81 -5.46 -0.29 -5.58
N PHE A 82 -5.35 0.52 -6.62
CA PHE A 82 -4.29 0.41 -7.62
C PHE A 82 -3.18 1.40 -7.33
N PHE A 83 -1.94 0.90 -7.27
CA PHE A 83 -0.73 1.69 -7.22
C PHE A 83 -0.02 1.54 -8.56
N LEU A 84 0.17 2.65 -9.25
CA LEU A 84 0.81 2.70 -10.56
C LEU A 84 2.11 3.46 -10.46
N GLU A 85 3.14 2.96 -11.13
CA GLU A 85 4.24 3.78 -11.60
C GLU A 85 4.09 3.96 -13.11
N LEU A 86 4.17 5.21 -13.59
CA LEU A 86 3.97 5.53 -14.99
C LEU A 86 4.97 6.58 -15.48
N LEU A 87 5.26 6.55 -16.77
CA LEU A 87 5.98 7.61 -17.46
C LEU A 87 4.97 8.50 -18.16
N ALA A 88 5.06 9.81 -17.93
CA ALA A 88 4.26 10.80 -18.63
C ALA A 88 5.13 11.94 -19.15
N ASP A 89 4.80 12.40 -20.35
CA ASP A 89 5.43 13.54 -21.01
C ASP A 89 4.63 14.80 -20.71
N ASN A 90 5.31 15.87 -20.30
CA ASN A 90 4.71 17.19 -20.07
C ASN A 90 4.92 18.17 -21.23
N GLY A 91 5.47 17.71 -22.36
CA GLY A 91 5.84 18.50 -23.53
C GLY A 91 7.27 19.07 -23.47
N ILE A 92 7.97 18.90 -22.34
CA ILE A 92 9.36 19.34 -22.15
C ILE A 92 10.25 18.11 -21.89
N GLN A 93 9.81 17.23 -21.01
CA GLN A 93 10.53 16.04 -20.61
C GLN A 93 9.57 14.93 -20.18
N ILE A 94 10.07 13.70 -20.26
CA ILE A 94 9.38 12.53 -19.73
C ILE A 94 9.79 12.36 -18.27
N ASN A 95 8.79 12.31 -17.39
CA ASN A 95 8.96 12.13 -15.95
C ASN A 95 8.29 10.83 -15.49
N LYS A 96 8.83 10.26 -14.40
CA LYS A 96 8.20 9.14 -13.69
C LYS A 96 7.26 9.69 -12.62
N TYR A 97 6.07 9.11 -12.53
CA TYR A 97 5.06 9.46 -11.54
C TYR A 97 4.58 8.20 -10.82
N THR A 98 4.18 8.38 -9.57
CA THR A 98 3.37 7.42 -8.82
C THR A 98 1.93 7.90 -8.79
N ALA A 99 0.98 7.00 -9.00
CA ALA A 99 -0.44 7.30 -8.91
C ALA A 99 -1.15 6.24 -8.08
N MET A 100 -2.12 6.68 -7.28
CA MET A 100 -3.00 5.81 -6.51
C MET A 100 -4.44 6.01 -6.97
N VAL A 101 -5.09 4.93 -7.41
CA VAL A 101 -6.47 4.96 -7.92
C VAL A 101 -7.31 3.97 -7.14
N LEU A 102 -8.41 4.46 -6.56
CA LEU A 102 -9.40 3.65 -5.86
C LEU A 102 -10.53 3.25 -6.83
N GLU A 103 -10.76 1.95 -6.99
CA GLU A 103 -11.97 1.42 -7.61
C GLU A 103 -13.06 1.34 -6.55
N ARG A 104 -14.08 2.20 -6.66
CA ARG A 104 -15.20 2.20 -5.74
C ARG A 104 -16.10 0.98 -6.00
N PRO A 105 -16.52 0.29 -4.94
CA PRO A 105 -17.43 -0.83 -5.05
C PRO A 105 -18.81 -0.36 -5.50
N ASN A 106 -19.35 -0.95 -6.56
CA ASN A 106 -20.73 -0.72 -6.95
C ASN A 106 -21.66 -1.67 -6.17
N PHE A 107 -21.97 -1.32 -4.93
CA PHE A 107 -22.85 -2.12 -4.05
C PHE A 107 -24.31 -2.20 -4.50
N ARG A 108 -24.70 -1.42 -5.53
CA ARG A 108 -26.09 -1.38 -5.99
C ARG A 108 -26.42 -2.47 -7.01
N PHE A 109 -25.44 -3.30 -7.40
CA PHE A 109 -25.57 -4.31 -8.48
C PHE A 109 -26.27 -3.74 -9.74
N THR A 110 -26.10 -2.44 -9.96
CA THR A 110 -26.64 -1.76 -11.15
C THR A 110 -25.66 -1.94 -12.30
N LEU A 111 -26.14 -1.96 -13.56
CA LEU A 111 -25.31 -1.98 -14.79
C LEU A 111 -24.38 -0.75 -14.95
N ARG A 112 -24.15 0.03 -13.89
CA ARG A 112 -23.27 1.19 -13.94
C ARG A 112 -21.81 0.77 -14.08
N PRO A 113 -21.01 1.52 -14.85
CA PRO A 113 -19.57 1.37 -14.86
C PRO A 113 -19.00 1.44 -13.45
N LEU A 114 -17.90 0.71 -13.22
CA LEU A 114 -17.07 0.89 -12.03
C LEU A 114 -16.66 2.36 -11.93
N GLU A 115 -16.79 2.93 -10.74
CA GLU A 115 -16.37 4.30 -10.48
C GLU A 115 -14.93 4.28 -9.98
N TYR A 116 -14.04 5.01 -10.64
CA TYR A 116 -12.67 5.20 -10.20
C TYR A 116 -12.50 6.58 -9.57
N GLU A 117 -11.62 6.66 -8.59
CA GLU A 117 -11.21 7.92 -7.96
C GLU A 117 -9.69 7.99 -7.92
N LEU A 118 -9.12 9.06 -8.48
CA LEU A 118 -7.70 9.35 -8.30
C LEU A 118 -7.49 9.83 -6.86
N THR A 119 -6.71 9.10 -6.06
CA THR A 119 -6.41 9.47 -4.68
C THR A 119 -5.14 10.30 -4.57
N SER A 120 -4.09 9.92 -5.30
CA SER A 120 -2.85 10.70 -5.37
C SER A 120 -2.19 10.59 -6.75
N PHE A 121 -1.41 11.60 -7.10
CA PHE A 121 -0.58 11.65 -8.30
C PHE A 121 0.64 12.51 -8.00
N GLU A 122 1.81 11.89 -7.90
CA GLU A 122 3.03 12.53 -7.42
C GLU A 122 4.19 12.24 -8.36
N LEU A 123 5.13 13.19 -8.47
CA LEU A 123 6.40 12.93 -9.15
C LEU A 123 7.13 11.86 -8.33
N ALA A 124 7.45 10.73 -8.97
CA ALA A 124 8.15 9.66 -8.27
C ALA A 124 9.53 10.19 -7.82
N PRO A 125 9.97 9.92 -6.58
CA PRO A 125 11.35 10.19 -6.21
C PRO A 125 12.27 9.46 -7.19
N TYR A 126 13.46 10.04 -7.44
CA TYR A 126 14.51 9.35 -8.17
C TYR A 126 14.65 7.92 -7.63
N PRO A 127 14.75 6.90 -8.49
CA PRO A 127 14.80 5.51 -8.03
C PRO A 127 15.94 5.38 -7.01
N LEU A 128 15.63 4.86 -5.82
CA LEU A 128 16.65 4.39 -4.89
C LEU A 128 17.44 3.31 -5.64
N GLN A 129 18.71 3.63 -5.95
CA GLN A 129 19.67 2.75 -6.60
C GLN A 129 20.02 1.57 -5.71
#